data_AF-A0A7Y5K4C8-F1
#
_entry.id   AF-A0A7Y5K4C8-F1
#
_cell.length_a   1.000
_cell.length_b   1.000
_cell.length_c   1.000
_cell.angle_alpha   90.00
_cell.angle_beta   90.00
_cell.angle_gamma   90.00
#
_symmetry.space_group_name_H-M   'P 1'
#
loop_
_entity.id
_entity.type
_entity.pdbx_description
1 polymer ?
#
loop_
_entity_poly.entity_id
_entity_poly.type
_entity_poly.pdbx_seq_one_letter_code
_entity_poly.pdbx_strand_id
1 'polypeptide(L)'
;MAARFGVTRSGFLHSARARLAVLSYHSWDTPPELVAEDVRALRRQGWRFVTAGEATEFLHGRPVAGERLALVTTDDAHATDAAFRDALRSESCPGVTFVPVGRICAERVQWLRETHGAEWSVQDHGPMHHRQFVSGHVTAIYHGQNVGELEHLALPIGAPLLVSAGELAAPRFDPHPEVVALCVEMARNEPKDVLATEQWLTHVRAALHKAKLAYGWRGRTHVLGTAESSAEFEQRVAREIIEGKALFERSIGHTPTLFAYPWWQGNAVADRIFAEAGYRATFAGAHRVQPEHHSPYSVPRVVMDSRTPRPLDLDAIHDRGRRDWDSVRRRVEAAAKRVMGVV
;
A
#
# COMPACT_ATOMS: atom_id res chain seq x y z
N MET A 1 -1.66 65.31 -19.26
CA MET A 1 -0.69 64.19 -19.14
C MET A 1 -1.02 63.43 -17.87
N ALA A 2 -1.57 62.22 -17.99
CA ALA A 2 -1.61 61.13 -17.00
C ALA A 2 -2.86 60.25 -17.25
N ALA A 3 -2.69 59.24 -18.10
CA ALA A 3 -3.64 58.15 -18.26
C ALA A 3 -3.54 57.22 -17.04
N ARG A 4 -4.69 56.92 -16.40
CA ARG A 4 -4.80 55.91 -15.36
C ARG A 4 -4.90 54.53 -16.04
N PHE A 5 -3.83 53.75 -15.98
CA PHE A 5 -3.87 52.33 -16.28
C PHE A 5 -4.54 51.59 -15.12
N GLY A 6 -5.74 51.05 -15.36
CA GLY A 6 -6.38 50.10 -14.48
C GLY A 6 -5.73 48.72 -14.67
N VAL A 7 -4.92 48.31 -13.70
CA VAL A 7 -4.50 46.91 -13.58
C VAL A 7 -5.65 46.15 -12.92
N THR A 8 -6.37 45.35 -13.70
CA THR A 8 -7.27 44.33 -13.18
C THR A 8 -6.44 43.26 -12.47
N ARG A 9 -6.34 43.36 -11.14
CA ARG A 9 -5.93 42.23 -10.30
C ARG A 9 -7.01 41.15 -10.41
N SER A 10 -6.81 40.23 -11.34
CA SER A 10 -7.42 38.90 -11.28
C SER A 10 -6.89 38.22 -10.02
N GLY A 11 -7.64 38.37 -8.93
CA GLY A 11 -7.36 37.71 -7.67
C GLY A 11 -7.64 36.21 -7.83
N PHE A 12 -6.58 35.42 -8.03
CA PHE A 12 -6.61 34.01 -7.63
C PHE A 12 -6.74 33.99 -6.11
N LEU A 13 -7.99 34.02 -5.64
CA LEU A 13 -8.31 33.62 -4.28
C LEU A 13 -7.84 32.17 -4.13
N HIS A 14 -6.79 31.97 -3.34
CA HIS A 14 -6.48 30.65 -2.80
C HIS A 14 -7.72 30.16 -2.07
N SER A 15 -8.47 29.26 -2.69
CA SER A 15 -9.57 28.54 -2.04
C SER A 15 -8.96 27.64 -0.99
N ALA A 16 -9.27 27.91 0.28
CA ALA A 16 -8.81 27.17 1.44
C ALA A 16 -9.37 25.73 1.54
N ARG A 17 -9.78 25.08 0.42
CA ARG A 17 -10.51 23.80 0.46
C ARG A 17 -10.31 22.84 -0.71
N ALA A 18 -9.35 23.05 -1.61
CA ALA A 18 -9.10 22.06 -2.65
C ALA A 18 -8.69 20.71 -2.02
N ARG A 19 -9.33 19.62 -2.45
CA ARG A 19 -9.12 18.25 -1.92
C ARG A 19 -8.74 17.31 -3.04
N LEU A 20 -7.88 16.35 -2.74
CA LEU A 20 -7.55 15.24 -3.62
C LEU A 20 -8.03 13.92 -3.01
N ALA A 21 -8.87 13.20 -3.74
CA ALA A 21 -9.18 11.79 -3.48
C ALA A 21 -8.36 10.90 -4.42
N VAL A 22 -7.77 9.83 -3.91
CA VAL A 22 -7.06 8.84 -4.72
C VAL A 22 -7.84 7.54 -4.64
N LEU A 23 -8.34 7.07 -5.79
CA LEU A 23 -9.16 5.86 -5.90
C LEU A 23 -8.29 4.70 -6.36
N SER A 24 -8.17 3.67 -5.52
CA SER A 24 -7.34 2.49 -5.76
C SER A 24 -8.21 1.32 -6.16
N TYR A 25 -8.13 0.93 -7.42
CA TYR A 25 -8.81 -0.23 -7.97
C TYR A 25 -7.84 -1.40 -8.16
N HIS A 26 -8.41 -2.60 -8.23
CA HIS A 26 -7.80 -3.74 -8.90
C HIS A 26 -8.72 -4.14 -10.05
N SER A 27 -8.22 -4.15 -11.28
CA SER A 27 -9.05 -4.40 -12.46
C SER A 27 -9.61 -5.83 -12.54
N TRP A 28 -9.05 -6.77 -11.79
CA TRP A 28 -9.57 -8.14 -11.67
C TRP A 28 -10.75 -8.26 -10.68
N ASP A 29 -10.92 -7.29 -9.78
CA ASP A 29 -12.01 -7.25 -8.80
C ASP A 29 -13.13 -6.29 -9.23
N THR A 30 -12.81 -5.23 -9.96
CA THR A 30 -13.80 -4.23 -10.40
C THR A 30 -14.02 -4.27 -11.91
N PRO A 31 -15.22 -4.68 -12.37
CA PRO A 31 -15.61 -4.62 -13.77
C PRO A 31 -15.44 -3.20 -14.36
N PRO A 32 -14.94 -3.05 -15.60
CA PRO A 32 -14.72 -1.75 -16.22
C PRO A 32 -15.96 -0.84 -16.27
N GLU A 33 -17.15 -1.43 -16.35
CA GLU A 33 -18.43 -0.73 -16.42
C GLU A 33 -18.74 0.01 -15.11
N LEU A 34 -18.41 -0.61 -13.97
CA LEU A 34 -18.55 0.02 -12.65
C LEU A 34 -17.59 1.19 -12.49
N VAL A 35 -16.37 1.08 -13.03
CA VAL A 35 -15.39 2.16 -13.00
C VAL A 35 -15.87 3.36 -13.81
N ALA A 36 -16.45 3.12 -14.99
CA ALA A 36 -17.06 4.19 -15.78
C ALA A 36 -18.27 4.82 -15.08
N GLU A 37 -19.11 4.02 -14.40
CA GLU A 37 -20.22 4.51 -13.59
C GLU A 37 -19.73 5.41 -12.44
N ASP A 38 -18.69 4.96 -11.72
CA ASP A 38 -18.05 5.70 -10.64
C ASP A 38 -17.55 7.08 -11.13
N VAL A 39 -16.84 7.11 -12.27
CA VAL A 39 -16.35 8.36 -12.89
C VAL A 39 -17.49 9.30 -13.23
N ARG A 40 -18.54 8.81 -13.89
CA ARG A 40 -19.71 9.62 -14.25
C ARG A 40 -20.43 10.16 -13.02
N ALA A 41 -20.58 9.33 -11.98
CA ALA A 41 -21.23 9.72 -10.74
C ALA A 41 -20.45 10.83 -10.02
N LEU A 42 -19.13 10.69 -9.92
CA LEU A 42 -18.27 11.69 -9.28
C LEU A 42 -18.24 13.01 -10.05
N ARG A 43 -18.25 12.98 -11.38
CA ARG A 43 -18.38 14.21 -12.19
C ARG A 43 -19.68 14.95 -11.94
N ARG A 44 -20.80 14.23 -11.82
CA ARG A 44 -22.10 14.84 -11.46
C ARG A 44 -22.06 15.51 -10.07
N GLN A 45 -21.13 15.10 -9.21
CA GLN A 45 -20.87 15.68 -7.89
C GLN A 45 -19.78 16.75 -7.90
N GLY A 46 -19.30 17.17 -9.08
CA GLY A 46 -18.31 18.23 -9.23
C GLY A 46 -16.85 17.79 -9.06
N TRP A 47 -16.56 16.49 -9.02
CA TRP A 47 -15.17 16.01 -9.00
C TRP A 47 -14.53 16.15 -10.39
N ARG A 48 -13.32 16.71 -10.41
CA ARG A 48 -12.44 16.77 -11.57
C ARG A 48 -11.38 15.68 -11.47
N PHE A 49 -11.29 14.85 -12.50
CA PHE A 49 -10.24 13.85 -12.60
C PHE A 49 -8.94 14.50 -13.07
N VAL A 50 -7.83 14.19 -12.39
CA VAL A 50 -6.52 14.80 -12.60
C VAL A 50 -5.49 13.78 -13.06
N THR A 51 -4.54 14.23 -13.87
CA THR A 51 -3.39 13.41 -14.26
C THR A 51 -2.46 13.14 -13.08
N ALA A 52 -1.55 12.17 -13.22
CA ALA A 52 -0.46 11.93 -12.27
C ALA A 52 0.37 13.21 -12.00
N GLY A 53 0.65 13.97 -13.06
CA GLY A 53 1.37 15.23 -12.97
C GLY A 53 0.62 16.25 -12.11
N GLU A 54 -0.63 16.55 -12.45
CA GLU A 54 -1.46 17.48 -11.69
C GLU A 54 -1.65 17.06 -10.23
N ALA A 55 -1.89 15.77 -9.95
CA ALA A 55 -1.97 15.27 -8.59
C ALA A 55 -0.67 15.53 -7.81
N THR A 56 0.47 15.32 -8.46
CA THR A 56 1.79 15.61 -7.86
C THR A 56 1.96 17.10 -7.59
N GLU A 57 1.61 17.96 -8.55
CA GLU A 57 1.69 19.42 -8.35
C GLU A 57 0.82 19.85 -7.16
N PHE A 58 -0.41 19.33 -7.06
CA PHE A 58 -1.31 19.57 -5.93
C PHE A 58 -0.71 19.12 -4.59
N LEU A 59 -0.12 17.92 -4.54
CA LEU A 59 0.52 17.37 -3.32
C LEU A 59 1.73 18.19 -2.87
N HIS A 60 2.40 18.86 -3.80
CA HIS A 60 3.50 19.80 -3.53
C HIS A 60 3.02 21.25 -3.27
N GLY A 61 1.72 21.45 -3.08
CA GLY A 61 1.13 22.76 -2.78
C GLY A 61 1.10 23.73 -3.96
N ARG A 62 1.32 23.24 -5.19
CA ARG A 62 1.22 24.07 -6.39
C ARG A 62 -0.24 24.20 -6.82
N PRO A 63 -0.65 25.35 -7.36
CA PRO A 63 -2.04 25.56 -7.76
C PRO A 63 -2.47 24.59 -8.87
N VAL A 64 -3.60 23.93 -8.64
CA VAL A 64 -4.27 23.06 -9.60
C VAL A 64 -5.74 23.48 -9.65
N ALA A 65 -6.29 23.64 -10.85
CA ALA A 65 -7.67 24.11 -10.99
C ALA A 65 -8.67 23.09 -10.45
N GLY A 66 -9.67 23.58 -9.69
CA GLY A 66 -10.75 22.78 -9.12
C GLY A 66 -10.63 22.57 -7.61
N GLU A 67 -11.77 22.42 -6.93
CA GLU A 67 -11.83 22.22 -5.47
C GLU A 67 -11.96 20.75 -5.07
N ARG A 68 -12.44 19.90 -5.99
CA ARG A 68 -12.65 18.46 -5.78
C ARG A 68 -11.88 17.72 -6.85
N LEU A 69 -10.69 17.24 -6.52
CA LEU A 69 -9.78 16.54 -7.44
C LEU A 69 -9.81 15.04 -7.15
N ALA A 70 -9.79 14.22 -8.21
CA ALA A 70 -9.73 12.77 -8.09
C ALA A 70 -8.62 12.19 -8.97
N LEU A 71 -7.79 11.31 -8.41
CA LEU A 71 -6.81 10.50 -9.15
C LEU A 71 -7.29 9.05 -9.15
N VAL A 72 -7.38 8.43 -10.32
CA VAL A 72 -7.73 7.00 -10.45
C VAL A 72 -6.45 6.19 -10.62
N THR A 73 -6.28 5.16 -9.82
CA THR A 73 -5.13 4.25 -9.85
C THR A 73 -5.59 2.80 -9.94
N THR A 74 -4.84 1.97 -10.66
CA THR A 74 -4.94 0.51 -10.65
C THR A 74 -3.59 -0.09 -10.26
N ASP A 75 -3.61 -1.18 -9.51
CA ASP A 75 -2.41 -1.85 -9.00
C ASP A 75 -2.20 -3.19 -9.72
N ASP A 76 -1.05 -3.81 -9.48
CA ASP A 76 -0.62 -5.14 -9.97
C ASP A 76 -0.37 -5.29 -11.47
N ALA A 77 -0.73 -4.29 -12.28
CA ALA A 77 -0.61 -4.35 -13.74
C ALA A 77 -1.27 -5.62 -14.34
N HIS A 78 -2.44 -6.02 -13.86
CA HIS A 78 -3.12 -7.24 -14.30
C HIS A 78 -3.60 -7.17 -15.76
N ALA A 79 -3.73 -8.30 -16.44
CA ALA A 79 -4.13 -8.36 -17.86
C ALA A 79 -5.45 -7.61 -18.16
N THR A 80 -6.36 -7.56 -17.18
CA THR A 80 -7.63 -6.83 -17.25
C THR A 80 -7.50 -5.31 -17.23
N ASP A 81 -6.32 -4.73 -16.93
CA ASP A 81 -6.20 -3.26 -16.94
C ASP A 81 -6.37 -2.68 -18.35
N ALA A 82 -6.24 -3.48 -19.42
CA ALA A 82 -6.52 -2.99 -20.77
C ALA A 82 -7.99 -2.52 -20.89
N ALA A 83 -8.93 -3.37 -20.46
CA ALA A 83 -10.35 -3.02 -20.46
C ALA A 83 -10.67 -1.91 -19.45
N PHE A 84 -10.02 -1.93 -18.28
CA PHE A 84 -10.14 -0.86 -17.28
C PHE A 84 -9.71 0.50 -17.84
N ARG A 85 -8.56 0.56 -18.50
CA ARG A 85 -8.04 1.77 -19.16
C ARG A 85 -8.98 2.24 -20.27
N ASP A 86 -9.50 1.33 -21.10
CA ASP A 86 -10.41 1.70 -22.17
C ASP A 86 -11.72 2.29 -21.64
N ALA A 87 -12.25 1.77 -20.53
CA ALA A 87 -13.41 2.35 -19.85
C ALA A 87 -13.12 3.77 -19.35
N LEU A 88 -11.98 4.00 -18.69
CA LEU A 88 -11.57 5.35 -18.24
C LEU A 88 -11.35 6.30 -19.41
N ARG A 89 -10.73 5.83 -20.49
CA ARG A 89 -10.52 6.61 -21.71
C ARG A 89 -11.83 6.98 -22.40
N SER A 90 -12.83 6.10 -22.41
CA SER A 90 -14.16 6.41 -22.95
C SER A 90 -14.83 7.57 -22.20
N GLU A 91 -14.47 7.71 -20.93
CA GLU A 91 -14.87 8.82 -20.07
C GLU A 91 -13.89 10.00 -20.12
N SER A 92 -12.82 10.01 -20.91
CA SER A 92 -11.78 11.06 -20.82
C SER A 92 -11.26 11.23 -19.38
N CYS A 93 -11.07 10.13 -18.68
CA CYS A 93 -10.53 10.08 -17.32
C CYS A 93 -9.07 9.63 -17.39
N PRO A 94 -8.11 10.43 -16.91
CA PRO A 94 -6.73 9.99 -16.79
C PRO A 94 -6.60 8.92 -15.69
N GLY A 95 -5.51 8.15 -15.73
CA GLY A 95 -5.25 7.11 -14.74
C GLY A 95 -3.77 6.79 -14.53
N VAL A 96 -3.51 6.01 -13.49
CA VAL A 96 -2.18 5.50 -13.13
C VAL A 96 -2.22 4.00 -12.95
N THR A 97 -1.28 3.27 -13.55
CA THR A 97 -1.03 1.86 -13.22
C THR A 97 0.25 1.76 -12.40
N PHE A 98 0.15 1.19 -11.19
CA PHE A 98 1.31 0.82 -10.39
C PHE A 98 1.72 -0.62 -10.71
N VAL A 99 2.99 -0.83 -11.08
CA VAL A 99 3.48 -2.07 -11.65
C VAL A 99 4.45 -2.80 -10.71
N PRO A 100 4.18 -4.06 -10.34
CA PRO A 100 5.16 -4.94 -9.72
C PRO A 100 6.11 -5.50 -10.76
N VAL A 101 7.16 -4.75 -11.11
CA VAL A 101 7.96 -5.02 -12.32
C VAL A 101 8.60 -6.42 -12.34
N GLY A 102 8.91 -7.00 -11.19
CA GLY A 102 9.47 -8.35 -11.07
C GLY A 102 8.44 -9.48 -11.17
N ARG A 103 7.13 -9.17 -11.26
CA ARG A 103 6.04 -10.15 -11.30
C ARG A 103 5.29 -10.22 -12.64
N ILE A 104 5.64 -9.38 -13.61
CA ILE A 104 4.93 -9.30 -14.89
C ILE A 104 5.74 -9.93 -16.03
N CYS A 105 5.04 -10.51 -17.01
CA CYS A 105 5.66 -11.11 -18.18
C CYS A 105 6.15 -10.06 -19.19
N ALA A 106 6.99 -10.49 -20.15
CA ALA A 106 7.58 -9.60 -21.15
C ALA A 106 6.52 -8.92 -22.05
N GLU A 107 5.47 -9.65 -22.42
CA GLU A 107 4.35 -9.11 -23.20
C GLU A 107 3.64 -7.99 -22.45
N ARG A 108 3.50 -8.15 -21.13
CA ARG A 108 2.88 -7.14 -20.28
C ARG A 108 3.76 -5.90 -20.13
N VAL A 109 5.07 -6.08 -19.98
CA VAL A 109 6.06 -4.98 -20.01
C VAL A 109 5.95 -4.19 -21.30
N GLN A 110 5.86 -4.86 -22.46
CA GLN A 110 5.73 -4.19 -23.75
C GLN A 110 4.45 -3.36 -23.84
N TRP A 111 3.30 -3.91 -23.43
CA TRP A 111 2.04 -3.17 -23.40
C TRP A 111 2.11 -1.93 -22.49
N LEU A 112 2.74 -2.04 -21.32
CA LEU A 112 2.92 -0.92 -20.39
C LEU A 112 3.78 0.19 -20.99
N ARG A 113 4.88 -0.16 -21.68
CA ARG A 113 5.73 0.81 -22.39
C ARG A 113 4.95 1.63 -23.41
N GLU A 114 4.12 0.96 -24.21
CA GLU A 114 3.31 1.59 -25.27
C GLU A 114 2.15 2.42 -24.70
N THR A 115 1.72 2.10 -23.49
CA THR A 115 0.56 2.70 -22.83
C THR A 115 0.94 3.94 -22.02
N HIS A 116 2.19 4.07 -21.60
CA HIS A 116 2.65 5.23 -20.84
C HIS A 116 2.52 6.53 -21.64
N GLY A 117 1.90 7.54 -21.04
CA GLY A 117 1.75 8.88 -21.61
C GLY A 117 1.14 9.87 -20.62
N ALA A 118 0.74 11.04 -21.11
CA ALA A 118 0.21 12.12 -20.28
C ALA A 118 -1.13 11.75 -19.59
N GLU A 119 -2.02 11.06 -20.30
CA GLU A 119 -3.32 10.63 -19.80
C GLU A 119 -3.25 9.32 -19.01
N TRP A 120 -2.23 8.49 -19.25
CA TRP A 120 -2.05 7.21 -18.57
C TRP A 120 -0.62 7.03 -18.09
N SER A 121 -0.41 7.17 -16.79
CA SER A 121 0.91 7.02 -16.21
C SER A 121 1.17 5.58 -15.79
N VAL A 122 2.33 5.03 -16.14
CA VAL A 122 2.82 3.77 -15.58
C VAL A 122 3.81 4.15 -14.48
N GLN A 123 3.70 3.55 -13.30
CA GLN A 123 4.44 3.94 -12.08
C GLN A 123 4.78 2.71 -11.25
N ASP A 124 5.59 2.90 -10.21
CA ASP A 124 6.24 1.80 -9.50
C ASP A 124 5.38 1.23 -8.35
N HIS A 125 5.33 -0.10 -8.25
CA HIS A 125 4.70 -0.83 -7.14
C HIS A 125 5.68 -1.73 -6.37
N GLY A 126 6.98 -1.48 -6.54
CA GLY A 126 8.05 -2.33 -6.05
C GLY A 126 8.28 -3.52 -7.00
N PRO A 127 9.32 -4.32 -6.78
CA PRO A 127 9.63 -5.41 -7.69
C PRO A 127 8.75 -6.64 -7.47
N MET A 128 8.55 -7.08 -6.23
CA MET A 128 8.11 -8.46 -5.97
C MET A 128 6.87 -8.65 -5.10
N HIS A 129 6.33 -7.60 -4.47
CA HIS A 129 5.24 -7.74 -3.48
C HIS A 129 5.55 -8.86 -2.48
N HIS A 130 6.69 -8.76 -1.79
CA HIS A 130 7.07 -9.71 -0.74
C HIS A 130 6.53 -9.30 0.63
N ARG A 131 6.11 -10.29 1.42
CA ARG A 131 5.82 -10.15 2.86
C ARG A 131 6.87 -10.86 3.68
N GLN A 132 7.16 -10.32 4.84
CA GLN A 132 8.09 -10.93 5.79
C GLN A 132 7.46 -11.01 7.16
N PHE A 133 7.97 -11.91 8.00
CA PHE A 133 7.63 -11.94 9.40
C PHE A 133 8.19 -10.70 10.09
N VAL A 134 7.40 -10.12 11.01
CA VAL A 134 7.75 -8.87 11.72
C VAL A 134 7.65 -9.02 13.25
N SER A 135 7.24 -10.21 13.70
CA SER A 135 7.11 -10.53 15.11
C SER A 135 7.12 -12.05 15.30
N GLY A 136 7.63 -12.52 16.43
CA GLY A 136 7.55 -13.93 16.82
C GLY A 136 6.14 -14.44 17.16
N HIS A 137 5.09 -13.62 17.05
CA HIS A 137 3.73 -14.06 17.38
C HIS A 137 3.22 -15.11 16.40
N VAL A 138 2.94 -16.32 16.88
CA VAL A 138 2.43 -17.44 16.08
C VAL A 138 0.94 -17.29 15.82
N THR A 139 0.59 -17.11 14.55
CA THR A 139 -0.79 -16.97 14.07
C THR A 139 -1.37 -18.28 13.54
N ALA A 140 -0.55 -19.12 12.91
CA ALA A 140 -0.97 -20.40 12.34
C ALA A 140 0.24 -21.33 12.10
N ILE A 141 0.01 -22.48 11.46
CA ILE A 141 1.04 -23.40 10.97
C ILE A 141 0.90 -23.52 9.46
N TYR A 142 2.02 -23.54 8.74
CA TYR A 142 2.02 -23.73 7.30
C TYR A 142 1.70 -25.18 6.95
N HIS A 143 0.67 -25.40 6.14
CA HIS A 143 0.19 -26.75 5.77
C HIS A 143 0.16 -26.98 4.24
N GLY A 144 0.86 -26.13 3.47
CA GLY A 144 0.99 -26.30 2.02
C GLY A 144 -0.19 -25.78 1.19
N GLN A 145 -1.08 -24.96 1.77
CA GLN A 145 -2.09 -24.21 1.02
C GLN A 145 -1.91 -22.71 1.22
N ASN A 146 -2.11 -21.96 0.12
CA ASN A 146 -2.25 -20.50 0.02
C ASN A 146 -1.56 -19.68 1.11
N VAL A 147 -0.23 -19.63 1.03
CA VAL A 147 0.55 -18.52 1.59
C VAL A 147 1.16 -17.70 0.46
N GLY A 148 0.45 -17.52 -0.66
CA GLY A 148 0.99 -16.95 -1.91
C GLY A 148 1.93 -15.74 -1.74
N GLU A 149 1.66 -14.90 -0.76
CA GLU A 149 2.44 -13.70 -0.43
C GLU A 149 3.76 -13.96 0.34
N LEU A 150 3.94 -15.16 0.90
CA LEU A 150 5.09 -15.66 1.66
C LEU A 150 5.81 -16.82 0.95
N GLU A 151 5.44 -17.18 -0.28
CA GLU A 151 6.04 -18.32 -1.00
C GLU A 151 7.56 -18.19 -1.16
N HIS A 152 8.07 -16.97 -1.32
CA HIS A 152 9.51 -16.67 -1.38
C HIS A 152 10.27 -17.05 -0.10
N LEU A 153 9.59 -17.21 1.04
CA LEU A 153 10.21 -17.70 2.28
C LEU A 153 10.48 -19.21 2.25
N ALA A 154 10.02 -19.93 1.21
CA ALA A 154 10.24 -21.36 1.01
C ALA A 154 9.91 -22.21 2.26
N LEU A 155 8.78 -21.87 2.92
CA LEU A 155 8.42 -22.48 4.20
C LEU A 155 8.17 -23.99 4.04
N PRO A 156 8.79 -24.86 4.86
CA PRO A 156 8.45 -26.27 4.90
C PRO A 156 7.10 -26.50 5.57
N ILE A 157 6.38 -27.56 5.18
CA ILE A 157 5.15 -27.99 5.87
C ILE A 157 5.45 -28.16 7.37
N GLY A 158 4.60 -27.57 8.21
CA GLY A 158 4.78 -27.52 9.67
C GLY A 158 5.46 -26.25 10.18
N ALA A 159 6.06 -25.42 9.32
CA ALA A 159 6.68 -24.16 9.77
C ALA A 159 5.64 -23.24 10.45
N PRO A 160 6.01 -22.51 11.52
CA PRO A 160 5.10 -21.55 12.13
C PRO A 160 4.84 -20.39 11.19
N LEU A 161 3.57 -20.03 11.03
CA LEU A 161 3.18 -18.77 10.41
C LEU A 161 3.14 -17.71 11.50
N LEU A 162 3.91 -16.64 11.30
CA LEU A 162 4.02 -15.53 12.22
C LEU A 162 3.28 -14.31 11.69
N VAL A 163 3.08 -13.30 12.53
CA VAL A 163 2.59 -11.99 12.07
C VAL A 163 3.54 -11.45 10.99
N SER A 164 2.97 -11.10 9.84
CA SER A 164 3.71 -10.61 8.67
C SER A 164 3.23 -9.25 8.18
N ALA A 165 4.13 -8.48 7.59
CA ALA A 165 3.86 -7.22 6.92
C ALA A 165 4.59 -7.17 5.57
N GLY A 166 4.32 -6.15 4.76
CA GLY A 166 5.05 -5.90 3.53
C GLY A 166 6.53 -5.62 3.78
N GLU A 167 7.37 -5.96 2.80
CA GLU A 167 8.83 -5.85 2.87
C GLU A 167 9.31 -4.46 3.32
N LEU A 168 8.67 -3.41 2.83
CA LEU A 168 9.06 -2.03 3.14
C LEU A 168 8.50 -1.53 4.48
N ALA A 169 7.59 -2.24 5.12
CA ALA A 169 6.72 -1.70 6.15
C ALA A 169 7.33 -1.76 7.56
N ALA A 170 8.14 -2.78 7.87
CA ALA A 170 8.66 -3.01 9.21
C ALA A 170 9.94 -3.86 9.20
N PRO A 171 10.73 -3.84 10.29
CA PRO A 171 11.87 -4.73 10.46
C PRO A 171 11.48 -6.20 10.42
N ARG A 172 12.35 -7.02 9.83
CA ARG A 172 12.18 -8.47 9.74
C ARG A 172 12.34 -9.15 11.09
N PHE A 173 11.64 -10.26 11.28
CA PHE A 173 11.86 -11.20 12.36
C PHE A 173 12.15 -12.59 11.78
N ASP A 174 13.31 -13.14 12.10
CA ASP A 174 13.71 -14.48 11.69
C ASP A 174 13.51 -15.46 12.86
N PRO A 175 12.59 -16.44 12.77
CA PRO A 175 12.41 -17.42 13.83
C PRO A 175 13.68 -18.24 14.04
N HIS A 176 13.97 -18.59 15.30
CA HIS A 176 15.12 -19.43 15.61
C HIS A 176 15.03 -20.77 14.87
N PRO A 177 16.11 -21.29 14.26
CA PRO A 177 16.05 -22.53 13.46
C PRO A 177 15.43 -23.72 14.21
N GLU A 178 15.68 -23.86 15.51
CA GLU A 178 15.08 -24.93 16.33
C GLU A 178 13.56 -24.82 16.49
N VAL A 179 12.99 -23.60 16.44
CA VAL A 179 11.53 -23.41 16.42
C VAL A 179 10.96 -24.05 15.16
N VAL A 180 11.56 -23.74 14.01
CA VAL A 180 11.11 -24.27 12.71
C VAL A 180 11.29 -25.79 12.69
N ALA A 181 12.46 -26.29 13.11
CA ALA A 181 12.75 -27.72 13.14
C ALA A 181 11.76 -28.50 14.02
N LEU A 182 11.43 -28.00 15.22
CA LEU A 182 10.45 -28.64 16.09
C LEU A 182 9.07 -28.71 15.45
N CYS A 183 8.56 -27.60 14.90
CA CYS A 183 7.23 -27.59 14.31
C CYS A 183 7.14 -28.48 13.05
N VAL A 184 8.19 -28.49 12.22
CA VAL A 184 8.30 -29.37 11.05
C VAL A 184 8.35 -30.84 11.45
N GLU A 185 9.14 -31.18 12.49
CA GLU A 185 9.22 -32.55 13.00
C GLU A 185 7.86 -33.04 13.50
N MET A 186 7.15 -32.19 14.27
CA MET A 186 5.80 -32.49 14.73
C MET A 186 4.83 -32.71 13.57
N ALA A 187 4.97 -31.97 12.47
CA ALA A 187 4.09 -32.08 11.32
C ALA A 187 4.38 -33.28 10.40
N ARG A 188 5.54 -33.95 10.52
CA ARG A 188 6.04 -34.92 9.51
C ARG A 188 5.05 -36.04 9.18
N ASN A 189 4.26 -36.48 10.15
CA ASN A 189 3.30 -37.60 9.99
C ASN A 189 1.84 -37.17 10.11
N GLU A 190 1.57 -35.87 10.21
CA GLU A 190 0.22 -35.37 10.41
C GLU A 190 -0.44 -35.03 9.06
N PRO A 191 -1.71 -35.41 8.85
CA PRO A 191 -2.48 -34.96 7.70
C PRO A 191 -2.58 -33.43 7.61
N LYS A 192 -2.60 -32.86 6.40
CA LYS A 192 -2.62 -31.40 6.19
C LYS A 192 -3.83 -30.71 6.82
N ASP A 193 -4.98 -31.37 6.81
CA ASP A 193 -6.22 -30.91 7.43
C ASP A 193 -6.11 -30.86 8.96
N VAL A 194 -5.36 -31.77 9.57
CA VAL A 194 -5.04 -31.73 11.00
C VAL A 194 -4.18 -30.51 11.33
N LEU A 195 -3.17 -30.23 10.50
CA LEU A 195 -2.26 -29.09 10.69
C LEU A 195 -2.97 -27.74 10.71
N ALA A 196 -4.12 -27.63 10.05
CA ALA A 196 -4.93 -26.41 9.99
C ALA A 196 -5.83 -26.19 11.23
N THR A 197 -5.87 -27.13 12.18
CA THR A 197 -6.78 -27.06 13.33
C THR A 197 -6.22 -26.24 14.51
N GLU A 198 -7.11 -25.58 15.25
CA GLU A 198 -6.75 -24.91 16.52
C GLU A 198 -6.24 -25.89 17.59
N GLN A 199 -6.71 -27.13 17.57
CA GLN A 199 -6.22 -28.18 18.46
C GLN A 199 -4.75 -28.49 18.18
N TRP A 200 -4.39 -28.65 16.89
CA TRP A 200 -3.00 -28.83 16.48
C TRP A 200 -2.13 -27.64 16.88
N LEU A 201 -2.59 -26.42 16.60
CA LEU A 201 -1.88 -25.20 16.98
C LEU A 201 -1.64 -25.12 18.49
N THR A 202 -2.62 -25.56 19.31
CA THR A 202 -2.48 -25.66 20.77
C THR A 202 -1.39 -26.64 21.18
N HIS A 203 -1.32 -27.82 20.55
CA HIS A 203 -0.27 -28.80 20.80
C HIS A 203 1.13 -28.27 20.43
N VAL A 204 1.26 -27.61 19.27
CA VAL A 204 2.52 -26.99 18.85
C VAL A 204 2.95 -25.91 19.83
N ARG A 205 2.04 -25.02 20.26
CA ARG A 205 2.33 -23.99 21.27
C ARG A 205 2.83 -24.61 22.58
N ALA A 206 2.18 -25.67 23.06
CA ALA A 206 2.60 -26.37 24.27
C ALA A 206 4.00 -27.01 24.12
N ALA A 207 4.29 -27.62 22.97
CA ALA A 207 5.60 -28.20 22.68
C ALA A 207 6.71 -27.13 22.64
N LEU A 208 6.46 -26.00 21.97
CA LEU A 208 7.39 -24.86 21.92
C LEU A 208 7.69 -24.30 23.32
N HIS A 209 6.67 -24.17 24.18
CA HIS A 209 6.85 -23.75 25.56
C HIS A 209 7.66 -24.76 26.39
N LYS A 210 7.36 -26.06 26.26
CA LYS A 210 8.10 -27.13 26.94
C LYS A 210 9.58 -27.14 26.54
N ALA A 211 9.85 -26.88 25.26
CA ALA A 211 11.20 -26.77 24.71
C ALA A 211 11.91 -25.45 25.04
N LYS A 212 11.23 -24.50 25.72
CA LYS A 212 11.72 -23.13 25.97
C LYS A 212 12.06 -22.35 24.70
N LEU A 213 11.38 -22.68 23.60
CA LEU A 213 11.49 -22.03 22.30
C LEU A 213 10.40 -20.98 22.06
N ALA A 214 9.48 -20.82 23.02
CA ALA A 214 8.47 -19.78 23.02
C ALA A 214 8.15 -19.27 24.41
N TYR A 215 7.60 -18.06 24.47
CA TYR A 215 7.11 -17.41 25.68
C TYR A 215 5.72 -16.80 25.47
N GLY A 216 5.01 -16.58 26.58
CA GLY A 216 3.66 -16.03 26.56
C GLY A 216 3.71 -14.52 26.76
N TRP A 217 3.00 -13.77 25.92
CA TRP A 217 2.84 -12.33 26.09
C TRP A 217 1.43 -11.90 25.72
N ARG A 218 0.72 -11.25 26.66
CA ARG A 218 -0.67 -10.78 26.47
C ARG A 218 -1.61 -11.86 25.91
N GLY A 219 -1.52 -13.08 26.43
CA GLY A 219 -2.35 -14.21 26.00
C GLY A 219 -1.98 -14.80 24.63
N ARG A 220 -0.82 -14.46 24.09
CA ARG A 220 -0.32 -14.94 22.80
C ARG A 220 1.00 -15.67 22.95
N THR A 221 1.26 -16.63 22.07
CA THR A 221 2.53 -17.35 22.01
C THR A 221 3.50 -16.65 21.05
N HIS A 222 4.68 -16.31 21.56
CA HIS A 222 5.77 -15.72 20.79
C HIS A 222 6.96 -16.68 20.76
N VAL A 223 7.45 -16.99 19.56
CA VAL A 223 8.65 -17.82 19.39
C VAL A 223 9.93 -17.01 19.56
N LEU A 224 11.02 -17.69 19.92
CA LEU A 224 12.36 -17.11 19.90
C LEU A 224 12.83 -16.90 18.46
N GLY A 225 13.70 -15.92 18.28
CA GLY A 225 14.26 -15.54 16.98
C GLY A 225 15.04 -14.24 17.07
N THR A 226 15.47 -13.77 15.92
CA THR A 226 16.28 -12.55 15.79
C THR A 226 15.45 -11.48 15.08
N ALA A 227 15.35 -10.31 15.69
CA ALA A 227 14.78 -9.15 15.04
C ALA A 227 15.89 -8.40 14.30
N GLU A 228 15.58 -7.97 13.08
CA GLU A 228 16.41 -7.06 12.31
C GLU A 228 16.59 -5.74 13.08
N SER A 229 17.83 -5.25 13.14
CA SER A 229 18.13 -3.96 13.74
C SER A 229 17.61 -2.80 12.88
N SER A 230 17.45 -1.61 13.45
CA SER A 230 17.03 -0.43 12.69
C SER A 230 17.98 -0.08 11.53
N ALA A 231 19.28 -0.32 11.69
CA ALA A 231 20.26 -0.06 10.65
C ALA A 231 20.17 -1.07 9.48
N GLU A 232 20.01 -2.35 9.79
CA GLU A 232 19.79 -3.40 8.78
C GLU A 232 18.47 -3.15 8.03
N PHE A 233 17.42 -2.80 8.76
CA PHE A 233 16.12 -2.44 8.19
C PHE A 233 16.23 -1.30 7.18
N GLU A 234 16.88 -0.20 7.58
CA GLU A 234 17.07 0.96 6.71
C GLU A 234 17.89 0.61 5.46
N GLN A 235 18.97 -0.17 5.61
CA GLN A 235 19.79 -0.64 4.48
C GLN A 235 19.00 -1.55 3.53
N ARG A 236 18.17 -2.45 4.05
CA ARG A 236 17.33 -3.34 3.24
C ARG A 236 16.28 -2.55 2.47
N VAL A 237 15.58 -1.62 3.12
CA VAL A 237 14.61 -0.73 2.49
C VAL A 237 15.26 0.13 1.41
N ALA A 238 16.44 0.71 1.68
CA ALA A 238 17.20 1.48 0.70
C ALA A 238 17.53 0.66 -0.54
N ARG A 239 18.02 -0.56 -0.34
CA ARG A 239 18.34 -1.48 -1.43
C ARG A 239 17.12 -1.82 -2.27
N GLU A 240 16.02 -2.22 -1.63
CA GLU A 240 14.78 -2.60 -2.33
C GLU A 240 14.24 -1.44 -3.19
N ILE A 241 14.28 -0.21 -2.67
CA ILE A 241 13.83 0.98 -3.39
C ILE A 241 14.77 1.32 -4.56
N ILE A 242 16.09 1.36 -4.32
CA ILE A 242 17.06 1.76 -5.34
C ILE A 242 17.18 0.72 -6.45
N GLU A 243 17.31 -0.56 -6.09
CA GLU A 243 17.41 -1.65 -7.06
C GLU A 243 16.07 -1.88 -7.77
N GLY A 244 14.95 -1.77 -7.05
CA GLY A 244 13.60 -1.83 -7.61
C GLY A 244 13.35 -0.74 -8.65
N LYS A 245 13.71 0.51 -8.33
CA LYS A 245 13.66 1.64 -9.28
C LYS A 245 14.50 1.38 -10.52
N ALA A 246 15.74 0.92 -10.34
CA ALA A 246 16.63 0.63 -11.46
C ALA A 246 16.10 -0.52 -12.33
N LEU A 247 15.48 -1.54 -11.73
CA LEU A 247 14.79 -2.60 -12.45
C LEU A 247 13.59 -2.06 -13.23
N PHE A 248 12.78 -1.20 -12.59
CA PHE A 248 11.66 -0.53 -13.25
C PHE A 248 12.13 0.26 -14.47
N GLU A 249 13.18 1.08 -14.34
CA GLU A 249 13.71 1.90 -15.42
C GLU A 249 14.18 1.06 -16.61
N ARG A 250 14.92 -0.02 -16.35
CA ARG A 250 15.37 -0.94 -17.42
C ARG A 250 14.21 -1.65 -18.09
N SER A 251 13.20 -2.05 -17.32
CA SER A 251 12.06 -2.82 -17.82
C SER A 251 11.02 -1.95 -18.50
N ILE A 252 10.63 -0.80 -17.96
CA ILE A 252 9.55 0.04 -18.47
C ILE A 252 10.07 1.19 -19.35
N GLY A 253 11.37 1.52 -19.28
CA GLY A 253 11.99 2.50 -20.19
C GLY A 253 11.77 3.97 -19.81
N HIS A 254 11.26 4.25 -18.60
CA HIS A 254 11.24 5.60 -18.04
C HIS A 254 11.47 5.56 -16.53
N THR A 255 11.85 6.71 -15.96
CA THR A 255 12.01 6.86 -14.51
C THR A 255 10.63 6.98 -13.83
N PRO A 256 10.30 6.13 -12.86
CA PRO A 256 9.10 6.32 -12.07
C PRO A 256 9.30 7.51 -11.13
N THR A 257 8.23 8.25 -10.88
CA THR A 257 8.20 9.38 -9.93
C THR A 257 7.15 9.18 -8.85
N LEU A 258 6.29 8.18 -8.99
CA LEU A 258 5.25 7.82 -8.04
C LEU A 258 5.44 6.36 -7.62
N PHE A 259 5.12 6.08 -6.36
CA PHE A 259 5.18 4.73 -5.82
C PHE A 259 3.92 4.39 -5.04
N ALA A 260 3.31 3.23 -5.27
CA ALA A 260 2.27 2.71 -4.38
C ALA A 260 2.85 1.62 -3.49
N TYR A 261 2.60 1.70 -2.17
CA TYR A 261 2.99 0.65 -1.25
C TYR A 261 2.14 -0.60 -1.46
N PRO A 262 2.75 -1.77 -1.69
CA PRO A 262 2.04 -3.05 -1.63
C PRO A 262 1.28 -3.18 -0.30
N TRP A 263 0.04 -3.68 -0.38
CA TRP A 263 -0.91 -3.77 0.74
C TRP A 263 -1.10 -2.46 1.52
N TRP A 264 -0.81 -1.31 0.91
CA TRP A 264 -0.97 0.01 1.51
C TRP A 264 -0.09 0.25 2.75
N GLN A 265 0.98 -0.53 2.92
CA GLN A 265 1.85 -0.51 4.11
C GLN A 265 3.15 0.24 3.86
N GLY A 266 3.18 1.53 4.23
CA GLY A 266 4.38 2.38 4.21
C GLY A 266 4.84 2.80 5.61
N ASN A 267 6.01 3.43 5.68
CA ASN A 267 6.51 4.07 6.90
C ASN A 267 7.44 5.26 6.57
N ALA A 268 7.80 6.01 7.61
CA ALA A 268 8.62 7.23 7.47
C ALA A 268 10.05 6.97 6.98
N VAL A 269 10.65 5.80 7.27
CA VAL A 269 12.00 5.45 6.78
C VAL A 269 11.96 5.26 5.27
N ALA A 270 11.01 4.48 4.78
CA ALA A 270 10.79 4.26 3.36
C ALA A 270 10.43 5.57 2.64
N ASP A 271 9.54 6.39 3.20
CA ASP A 271 9.16 7.68 2.61
C ASP A 271 10.37 8.63 2.44
N ARG A 272 11.26 8.71 3.44
CA ARG A 272 12.51 9.48 3.32
C ARG A 272 13.39 8.94 2.20
N ILE A 273 13.58 7.63 2.13
CA ILE A 273 14.41 6.98 1.10
C ILE A 273 13.81 7.18 -0.29
N PHE A 274 12.49 7.10 -0.45
CA PHE A 274 11.81 7.42 -1.71
C PHE A 274 12.08 8.86 -2.14
N ALA A 275 12.02 9.81 -1.20
CA ALA A 275 12.35 11.20 -1.48
C ALA A 275 13.79 11.37 -1.97
N GLU A 276 14.75 10.73 -1.29
CA GLU A 276 16.17 10.73 -1.67
C GLU A 276 16.42 10.06 -3.03
N ALA A 277 15.64 9.01 -3.34
CA ALA A 277 15.66 8.32 -4.63
C ALA A 277 14.93 9.11 -5.74
N GLY A 278 14.40 10.30 -5.46
CA GLY A 278 13.78 11.19 -6.45
C GLY A 278 12.32 10.87 -6.79
N TYR A 279 11.63 10.05 -5.99
CA TYR A 279 10.18 9.94 -6.07
C TYR A 279 9.55 11.25 -5.59
N ARG A 280 8.47 11.65 -6.25
CA ARG A 280 7.74 12.88 -5.94
C ARG A 280 6.56 12.63 -5.04
N ALA A 281 6.01 11.41 -5.00
CA ALA A 281 4.96 11.02 -4.07
C ALA A 281 4.90 9.51 -3.84
N THR A 282 4.42 9.11 -2.66
CA THR A 282 4.13 7.70 -2.33
C THR A 282 2.68 7.55 -1.87
N PHE A 283 2.06 6.42 -2.19
CA PHE A 283 0.65 6.14 -1.90
C PHE A 283 0.51 4.94 -0.95
N ALA A 284 -0.20 5.13 0.15
CA ALA A 284 -0.34 4.14 1.23
C ALA A 284 -1.80 4.08 1.72
N GLY A 285 -2.02 3.48 2.90
CA GLY A 285 -3.25 3.47 3.69
C GLY A 285 -4.59 3.27 2.97
N ALA A 286 -5.20 2.09 3.12
CA ALA A 286 -6.61 1.91 2.83
C ALA A 286 -7.49 2.72 3.82
N HIS A 287 -8.51 3.41 3.29
CA HIS A 287 -9.59 4.08 4.03
C HIS A 287 -9.29 5.40 4.74
N ARG A 288 -8.28 6.14 4.30
CA ARG A 288 -8.08 7.51 4.79
C ARG A 288 -8.21 8.46 3.61
N VAL A 289 -8.98 9.52 3.76
CA VAL A 289 -8.84 10.70 2.90
C VAL A 289 -8.30 11.77 3.84
N GLN A 290 -7.09 12.27 3.53
CA GLN A 290 -6.44 13.22 4.41
C GLN A 290 -7.07 14.60 4.18
N PRO A 291 -7.53 15.27 5.25
CA PRO A 291 -8.38 16.42 5.07
C PRO A 291 -7.66 17.68 4.62
N GLU A 292 -6.37 17.85 4.93
CA GLU A 292 -5.68 19.14 4.86
C GLU A 292 -4.18 18.90 4.60
N HIS A 293 -3.63 19.56 3.57
CA HIS A 293 -2.28 19.41 2.99
C HIS A 293 -1.17 18.98 3.94
N HIS A 294 -0.72 17.72 3.93
CA HIS A 294 0.60 17.35 4.47
C HIS A 294 1.21 16.13 3.79
N SER A 295 2.48 16.26 3.45
CA SER A 295 3.40 15.29 2.83
C SER A 295 2.92 14.72 1.48
N PRO A 296 3.73 14.83 0.40
CA PRO A 296 3.47 14.07 -0.81
C PRO A 296 3.74 12.57 -0.62
N TYR A 297 4.19 12.15 0.57
CA TYR A 297 4.47 10.76 0.92
C TYR A 297 3.43 10.20 1.88
N SER A 298 3.10 8.92 1.71
CA SER A 298 2.02 8.19 2.38
C SER A 298 0.64 8.79 2.09
N VAL A 299 0.41 9.24 0.86
CA VAL A 299 -0.89 9.73 0.38
C VAL A 299 -1.90 8.59 0.44
N PRO A 300 -3.00 8.74 1.18
CA PRO A 300 -3.88 7.63 1.40
C PRO A 300 -4.80 7.38 0.20
N ARG A 301 -5.25 6.13 0.05
CA ARG A 301 -6.12 5.72 -1.05
C ARG A 301 -7.45 5.15 -0.55
N VAL A 302 -8.51 5.46 -1.27
CA VAL A 302 -9.81 4.82 -1.12
C VAL A 302 -9.77 3.53 -1.93
N VAL A 303 -9.82 2.39 -1.24
CA VAL A 303 -9.88 1.08 -1.90
C VAL A 303 -11.26 0.89 -2.50
N MET A 304 -11.27 0.53 -3.77
CA MET A 304 -12.46 0.35 -4.58
C MET A 304 -12.54 -1.10 -5.03
N ASP A 305 -13.72 -1.69 -4.87
CA ASP A 305 -14.02 -3.05 -5.30
C ASP A 305 -15.45 -3.17 -5.89
N SER A 306 -15.79 -4.37 -6.34
CA SER A 306 -17.14 -4.72 -6.82
C SER A 306 -18.23 -4.52 -5.75
N ARG A 307 -17.87 -4.57 -4.47
CA ARG A 307 -18.81 -4.45 -3.33
C ARG A 307 -18.97 -3.02 -2.82
N THR A 308 -18.18 -2.09 -3.33
CA THR A 308 -18.19 -0.69 -2.88
C THR A 308 -19.58 -0.09 -3.12
N PRO A 309 -20.23 0.50 -2.10
CA PRO A 309 -21.57 1.05 -2.25
C PRO A 309 -21.64 2.15 -3.31
N ARG A 310 -22.67 2.10 -4.16
CA ARG A 310 -22.91 3.06 -5.25
C ARG A 310 -24.29 3.73 -5.12
N PRO A 311 -24.45 5.00 -5.56
CA PRO A 311 -23.42 5.86 -6.15
C PRO A 311 -22.36 6.26 -5.12
N LEU A 312 -21.12 6.49 -5.58
CA LEU A 312 -20.02 6.85 -4.70
C LEU A 312 -20.28 8.18 -3.99
N ASP A 313 -20.00 8.23 -2.69
CA ASP A 313 -20.00 9.47 -1.91
C ASP A 313 -18.63 9.61 -1.20
N LEU A 314 -17.72 10.30 -1.87
CA LEU A 314 -16.36 10.52 -1.35
C LEU A 314 -16.34 11.47 -0.15
N ASP A 315 -17.32 12.36 0.00
CA ASP A 315 -17.43 13.21 1.18
C ASP A 315 -17.81 12.36 2.41
N ALA A 316 -18.75 11.42 2.26
CA ALA A 316 -19.10 10.49 3.33
C ALA A 316 -17.98 9.50 3.66
N ILE A 317 -17.23 9.02 2.66
CA ILE A 317 -16.03 8.20 2.86
C ILE A 317 -14.97 9.00 3.61
N HIS A 318 -14.73 10.25 3.21
CA HIS A 318 -13.79 11.15 3.87
C HIS A 318 -14.12 11.39 5.33
N ASP A 319 -15.39 11.70 5.63
CA ASP A 319 -15.84 11.99 6.99
C ASP A 319 -15.75 10.77 7.91
N ARG A 320 -16.01 9.56 7.38
CA ARG A 320 -15.78 8.31 8.12
C ARG A 320 -14.29 8.12 8.41
N GLY A 321 -13.44 8.25 7.39
CA GLY A 321 -11.98 8.10 7.54
C GLY A 321 -11.38 9.11 8.52
N ARG A 322 -11.86 10.36 8.53
CA ARG A 322 -11.43 11.39 9.49
C ARG A 322 -11.78 11.00 10.93
N ARG A 323 -13.02 10.55 11.18
CA ARG A 323 -13.45 10.10 12.52
C ARG A 323 -12.63 8.93 13.02
N ASP A 324 -12.34 7.97 12.15
CA ASP A 324 -11.51 6.81 12.49
C ASP A 324 -10.06 7.21 12.77
N TRP A 325 -9.50 8.17 12.02
CA TRP A 325 -8.17 8.70 12.27
C TRP A 325 -8.05 9.43 13.60
N ASP A 326 -9.00 10.30 13.92
CA ASP A 326 -9.03 10.98 15.21
C ASP A 326 -9.12 9.99 16.38
N SER A 327 -9.84 8.88 16.19
CA SER A 327 -9.89 7.78 17.16
C SER A 327 -8.54 7.06 17.33
N VAL A 328 -7.81 6.82 16.23
CA VAL A 328 -6.47 6.20 16.26
C VAL A 328 -5.45 7.17 16.88
N ARG A 329 -5.41 8.42 16.42
CA ARG A 329 -4.50 9.45 16.94
C ARG A 329 -4.66 9.63 18.45
N ARG A 330 -5.90 9.75 18.95
CA ARG A 330 -6.16 9.83 20.41
C ARG A 330 -5.62 8.63 21.18
N ARG A 331 -5.71 7.42 20.62
CA ARG A 331 -5.17 6.20 21.25
C ARG A 331 -3.64 6.20 21.27
N VAL A 332 -3.00 6.64 20.18
CA VAL A 332 -1.54 6.78 20.09
C VAL A 332 -1.03 7.85 21.06
N GLU A 333 -1.65 9.03 21.08
CA GLU A 333 -1.31 10.12 22.00
C GLU A 333 -1.50 9.70 23.47
N ALA A 334 -2.60 9.00 23.80
CA ALA A 334 -2.83 8.48 25.14
C ALA A 334 -1.79 7.42 25.54
N ALA A 335 -1.36 6.56 24.60
CA ALA A 335 -0.29 5.60 24.84
C ALA A 335 1.07 6.30 25.04
N ALA A 336 1.39 7.32 24.24
CA ALA A 336 2.62 8.10 24.37
C ALA A 336 2.68 8.86 25.70
N LYS A 337 1.58 9.49 26.13
CA LYS A 337 1.50 10.15 27.46
C LYS A 337 1.74 9.19 28.61
N ARG A 338 1.17 7.97 28.53
CA ARG A 338 1.40 6.91 29.53
C ARG A 338 2.86 6.45 29.60
N VAL A 339 3.54 6.40 28.45
CA VAL A 339 4.96 6.02 28.39
C VAL A 339 5.87 7.15 28.88
N MET A 340 5.52 8.42 28.62
CA MET A 340 6.34 9.57 29.01
C MET A 340 6.06 10.12 30.43
N GLY A 341 5.16 9.51 31.19
CA GLY A 341 4.88 9.93 32.59
C GLY A 341 4.27 11.33 32.73
N VAL A 342 3.78 11.92 31.64
CA VAL A 342 3.10 13.21 31.64
C VAL A 342 1.61 12.94 31.84
N VAL A 343 1.15 13.05 33.10
CA VAL A 343 -0.27 13.02 33.47
C VAL A 343 -0.95 14.30 33.02
#